data_AF-A0A7S4MLV0-F1
#
_entry.id   AF-A0A7S4MLV0-F1
#
_cell.length_a   1.000
_cell.length_b   1.000
_cell.length_c   1.000
_cell.angle_alpha   90.00
_cell.angle_beta   90.00
_cell.angle_gamma   90.00
#
_symmetry.space_group_name_H-M   'P 1'
#
loop_
_entity.id
_entity.type
_entity.pdbx_description
1 polymer ?
#
loop_
_entity_poly.entity_id
_entity_poly.type
_entity_poly.pdbx_seq_one_letter_code
_entity_poly.pdbx_strand_id
1 'polypeptide(L)'
;MDELLELVELGVLTTEDIDEAVKTEFPGCRAGFKNKEAPTEGSYSENGIGYECFTPDVLNLGISPAVLIENVARRFVENGGTVMEQTPLKGVVVSESLGAAIDLGTDSDPITSRLVLDCMGNGSPVSRQQRYGMKPDGVCCVVGSCAGGYAKEDNLMGDIIYTNSEMQDKGDRGMLQYYWEAFPVGIGRNGVEPGASDVKTTYMFTYLDADKDRPSLTTLMEDYWTQLPIYQPSISDPEE
;
A
#
# COMPACT_ATOMS: atom_id res chain seq x y z
N MET A 1 12.99 6.10 9.07
CA MET A 1 14.15 6.50 8.23
C MET A 1 15.16 5.37 8.13
N ASP A 2 15.44 4.67 9.24
CA ASP A 2 16.40 3.56 9.33
C ASP A 2 16.25 2.53 8.20
N GLU A 3 15.02 2.13 7.87
CA GLU A 3 14.74 1.17 6.78
C GLU A 3 15.31 1.60 5.41
N LEU A 4 15.26 2.90 5.09
CA LEU A 4 15.83 3.39 3.82
C LEU A 4 17.35 3.49 3.89
N LEU A 5 17.91 3.75 5.07
CA LEU A 5 19.37 3.82 5.25
C LEU A 5 20.04 2.46 5.03
N GLU A 6 19.34 1.35 5.22
CA GLU A 6 19.84 0.01 4.83
C GLU A 6 20.21 -0.05 3.33
N LEU A 7 19.47 0.65 2.46
CA LEU A 7 19.77 0.72 1.03
C LEU A 7 21.04 1.54 0.73
N VAL A 8 21.39 2.49 1.60
CA VAL A 8 22.65 3.24 1.52
C VAL A 8 23.81 2.36 1.99
N GLU A 9 23.63 1.64 3.11
CA GLU A 9 24.64 0.72 3.64
C GLU A 9 24.99 -0.38 2.63
N LEU A 10 23.99 -0.87 1.88
CA LEU A 10 24.19 -1.83 0.79
C LEU A 10 24.77 -1.19 -0.49
N GLY A 11 24.91 0.13 -0.56
CA GLY A 11 25.40 0.87 -1.72
C GLY A 11 24.40 0.99 -2.88
N VAL A 12 23.15 0.58 -2.67
CA VAL A 12 22.06 0.62 -3.67
C VAL A 12 21.67 2.05 -3.96
N LEU A 13 21.59 2.91 -2.95
CA LEU A 13 21.24 4.33 -3.04
C LEU A 13 22.27 5.19 -2.28
N THR A 14 22.24 6.50 -2.50
CA THR A 14 22.90 7.47 -1.62
C THR A 14 21.90 8.16 -0.70
N THR A 15 22.42 8.90 0.28
CA THR A 15 21.61 9.76 1.15
C THR A 15 20.84 10.82 0.36
N GLU A 16 21.42 11.32 -0.73
CA GLU A 16 20.79 12.30 -1.62
C GLU A 16 19.65 11.66 -2.42
N ASP A 17 19.83 10.43 -2.92
CA ASP A 17 18.76 9.72 -3.62
C ASP A 17 17.54 9.49 -2.70
N ILE A 18 17.78 9.18 -1.42
CA ILE A 18 16.72 9.03 -0.41
C ILE A 18 16.05 10.36 -0.13
N ASP A 19 16.84 11.41 0.12
CA ASP A 19 16.30 12.74 0.41
C ASP A 19 15.39 13.22 -0.73
N GLU A 20 15.83 13.06 -1.97
CA GLU A 20 15.04 13.40 -3.15
C GLU A 20 13.72 12.61 -3.22
N ALA A 21 13.75 11.32 -2.87
CA ALA A 21 12.60 10.44 -2.95
C ALA A 21 11.58 10.66 -1.82
N VAL A 22 12.01 11.05 -0.62
CA VAL A 22 11.11 11.36 0.50
C VAL A 22 10.33 12.64 0.17
N LYS A 23 9.00 12.56 0.25
CA LYS A 23 8.08 13.70 0.03
C LYS A 23 7.18 13.97 1.22
N THR A 24 7.20 13.10 2.23
CA THR A 24 6.37 13.25 3.41
C THR A 24 7.06 12.62 4.61
N GLU A 25 7.05 13.33 5.72
CA GLU A 25 7.49 12.82 7.02
C GLU A 25 6.59 13.39 8.11
N PHE A 26 6.02 12.52 8.93
CA PHE A 26 5.07 12.88 9.97
C PHE A 26 5.34 12.09 11.26
N PRO A 27 4.72 12.41 12.41
CA PRO A 27 5.13 11.83 13.69
C PRO A 27 4.80 10.34 13.88
N GLY A 28 3.85 9.79 13.12
CA GLY A 28 3.45 8.39 13.21
C GLY A 28 1.98 8.17 12.90
N CYS A 29 1.53 6.94 13.15
CA CYS A 29 0.18 6.51 12.83
C CYS A 29 -0.65 6.23 14.09
N ARG A 30 -1.97 6.24 13.97
CA ARG A 30 -2.89 5.63 14.91
C ARG A 30 -3.23 4.21 14.45
N ALA A 31 -3.43 3.32 15.42
CA ALA A 31 -4.00 2.00 15.21
C ALA A 31 -5.21 1.85 16.13
N GLY A 32 -6.28 1.18 15.67
CA GLY A 32 -7.48 1.07 16.48
C GLY A 32 -8.49 0.03 16.01
N PHE A 33 -9.19 -0.56 16.97
CA PHE A 33 -10.27 -1.50 16.74
C PHE A 33 -11.49 -1.06 17.54
N LYS A 34 -12.43 -0.40 16.85
CA LYS A 34 -13.62 0.22 17.41
C LYS A 34 -14.86 -0.23 16.64
N ASN A 35 -15.98 -0.34 17.34
CA ASN A 35 -17.28 -0.65 16.74
C ASN A 35 -18.03 0.58 16.20
N LYS A 36 -17.58 1.80 16.57
CA LYS A 36 -18.09 3.08 16.07
C LYS A 36 -17.02 4.17 16.18
N GLU A 37 -17.16 5.24 15.39
CA GLU A 37 -16.34 6.44 15.52
C GLU A 37 -16.74 7.25 16.77
N ALA A 38 -15.98 7.08 17.85
CA ALA A 38 -16.15 7.83 19.10
C ALA A 38 -14.87 7.77 19.95
N PRO A 39 -14.64 8.70 20.89
CA PRO A 39 -13.51 8.63 21.80
C PRO A 39 -13.50 7.33 22.62
N THR A 40 -12.31 6.79 22.89
CA THR A 40 -12.13 5.63 23.78
C THR A 40 -11.36 6.03 25.03
N GLU A 41 -11.99 5.89 26.19
CA GLU A 41 -11.32 5.99 27.49
C GLU A 41 -11.45 4.65 28.23
N GLY A 42 -10.41 4.25 28.95
CA GLY A 42 -10.38 2.95 29.64
C GLY A 42 -10.39 1.74 28.70
N SER A 43 -10.70 0.58 29.25
CA SER A 43 -10.79 -0.70 28.55
C SER A 43 -12.11 -0.85 27.77
N TYR A 44 -12.13 -1.81 26.84
CA TYR A 44 -13.35 -2.16 26.11
C TYR A 44 -14.55 -2.47 27.02
N SER A 45 -14.31 -3.10 28.17
CA SER A 45 -15.36 -3.42 29.15
C SER A 45 -15.97 -2.18 29.80
N GLU A 46 -15.24 -1.06 29.83
CA GLU A 46 -15.67 0.19 30.45
C GLU A 46 -16.36 1.12 29.44
N ASN A 47 -15.81 1.23 28.23
CA ASN A 47 -16.37 2.13 27.20
C ASN A 47 -17.37 1.46 26.25
N GLY A 48 -17.28 0.15 26.03
CA GLY A 48 -18.14 -0.60 25.09
C GLY A 48 -17.93 -0.22 23.61
N ILE A 49 -16.82 0.43 23.28
CA ILE A 49 -16.50 0.96 21.95
C ILE A 49 -15.34 0.22 21.32
N GLY A 50 -14.18 0.23 21.99
CA GLY A 50 -12.95 -0.23 21.38
C GLY A 50 -11.70 0.23 22.10
N TYR A 51 -10.61 0.15 21.36
CA TYR A 51 -9.30 0.64 21.74
C TYR A 51 -8.62 1.30 20.54
N GLU A 52 -7.90 2.39 20.78
CA GLU A 52 -6.97 2.97 19.83
C GLU A 52 -5.68 3.40 20.55
N CYS A 53 -4.58 3.43 19.81
CA CYS A 53 -3.29 3.91 20.30
C CYS A 53 -2.50 4.62 19.21
N PHE A 54 -1.52 5.39 19.64
CA PHE A 54 -0.55 6.02 18.75
C PHE A 54 0.71 5.16 18.63
N THR A 55 1.17 4.97 17.39
CA THR A 55 2.39 4.24 17.04
C THR A 55 3.40 5.23 16.46
N PRO A 56 4.31 5.78 17.28
CA PRO A 56 5.31 6.75 16.82
C PRO A 56 6.25 6.12 15.80
N ASP A 57 6.61 6.90 14.78
CA ASP A 57 7.61 6.55 13.75
C ASP A 57 7.30 5.28 12.93
N VAL A 58 6.07 4.75 13.00
CA VAL A 58 5.61 3.61 12.20
C VAL A 58 4.96 4.10 10.91
N LEU A 59 5.43 3.59 9.76
CA LEU A 59 4.99 3.95 8.40
C LEU A 59 4.88 5.47 8.19
N ASN A 60 5.80 6.22 8.76
CA ASN A 60 5.70 7.68 8.88
C ASN A 60 6.38 8.45 7.73
N LEU A 61 6.78 7.75 6.67
CA LEU A 61 7.46 8.31 5.51
C LEU A 61 6.66 8.06 4.24
N GLY A 62 6.36 9.13 3.51
CA GLY A 62 5.83 9.05 2.15
C GLY A 62 6.95 9.22 1.12
N ILE A 63 7.07 8.25 0.22
CA ILE A 63 8.08 8.21 -0.83
C ILE A 63 7.42 8.46 -2.19
N SER A 64 8.10 9.20 -3.07
CA SER A 64 7.79 9.24 -4.49
C SER A 64 8.33 7.98 -5.17
N PRO A 65 7.49 7.01 -5.56
CA PRO A 65 7.98 5.75 -6.14
C PRO A 65 8.68 5.98 -7.48
N ALA A 66 8.21 6.96 -8.26
CA ALA A 66 8.81 7.30 -9.55
C ALA A 66 10.27 7.75 -9.37
N VAL A 67 10.53 8.68 -8.44
CA VAL A 67 11.89 9.18 -8.15
C VAL A 67 12.77 8.05 -7.60
N LEU A 68 12.26 7.26 -6.65
CA LEU A 68 13.03 6.17 -6.07
C LEU A 68 13.41 5.12 -7.14
N ILE A 69 12.46 4.70 -7.97
CA ILE A 69 12.69 3.70 -9.02
C ILE A 69 13.66 4.24 -10.07
N GLU A 70 13.52 5.50 -10.48
CA GLU A 70 14.44 6.14 -11.42
C GLU A 70 15.87 6.19 -10.88
N ASN A 71 16.04 6.59 -9.61
CA ASN A 71 17.34 6.62 -8.95
C ASN A 71 17.96 5.21 -8.83
N VAL A 72 17.19 4.20 -8.44
CA VAL A 72 17.65 2.79 -8.40
C VAL A 72 18.02 2.29 -9.81
N ALA A 73 17.18 2.56 -10.82
CA ALA A 73 17.39 2.10 -12.19
C ALA A 73 18.65 2.71 -12.82
N ARG A 74 18.85 4.03 -12.65
CA ARG A 74 20.07 4.73 -13.09
C ARG A 74 21.31 4.07 -12.50
N ARG A 75 21.33 3.87 -11.18
CA ARG A 75 22.48 3.28 -10.48
C ARG A 75 22.71 1.82 -10.89
N PHE A 76 21.65 1.05 -11.10
CA PHE A 76 21.77 -0.32 -11.60
C PHE A 76 22.48 -0.36 -12.97
N VAL A 77 22.12 0.54 -13.89
CA VAL A 77 22.77 0.66 -15.20
C VAL A 77 24.23 1.15 -15.09
N GLU A 78 24.51 2.14 -14.23
CA GLU A 78 25.87 2.63 -13.97
C GLU A 78 26.81 1.52 -13.45
N ASN A 79 26.25 0.55 -12.71
CA ASN A 79 26.96 -0.63 -12.25
C ASN A 79 27.02 -1.78 -13.30
N GLY A 80 26.65 -1.50 -14.56
CA GLY A 80 26.71 -2.46 -15.66
C GLY A 80 25.48 -3.33 -15.83
N GLY A 81 24.40 -3.05 -15.08
CA GLY A 81 23.10 -3.70 -15.26
C GLY A 81 22.43 -3.29 -16.57
N THR A 82 21.45 -4.10 -17.01
CA THR A 82 20.61 -3.80 -18.18
C THR A 82 19.16 -3.72 -17.75
N VAL A 83 18.50 -2.60 -18.05
CA VAL A 83 17.06 -2.42 -17.83
C VAL A 83 16.34 -2.59 -19.16
N MET A 84 15.33 -3.44 -19.18
CA MET A 84 14.47 -3.69 -20.34
C MET A 84 13.05 -3.26 -20.00
N GLU A 85 12.66 -2.06 -20.38
CA GLU A 85 11.29 -1.58 -20.20
C GLU A 85 10.34 -2.24 -21.22
N GLN A 86 9.04 -2.18 -20.94
CA GLN A 86 7.99 -2.73 -21.80
C GLN A 86 8.22 -4.22 -22.18
N THR A 87 8.95 -4.94 -21.33
CA THR A 87 9.35 -6.33 -21.55
C THR A 87 8.65 -7.22 -20.52
N PRO A 88 7.44 -7.71 -20.80
CA PRO A 88 6.67 -8.49 -19.84
C PRO A 88 7.28 -9.88 -19.65
N LEU A 89 7.20 -10.42 -18.43
CA LEU A 89 7.47 -11.84 -18.16
C LEU A 89 6.19 -12.64 -18.28
N LYS A 90 6.16 -13.68 -19.13
CA LYS A 90 5.04 -14.64 -19.22
C LYS A 90 5.25 -15.89 -18.40
N GLY A 91 6.48 -16.39 -18.35
CA GLY A 91 6.80 -17.57 -17.58
C GLY A 91 8.30 -17.86 -17.54
N VAL A 92 8.67 -18.75 -16.63
CA VAL A 92 10.04 -19.25 -16.52
C VAL A 92 10.01 -20.77 -16.65
N VAL A 93 10.99 -21.32 -17.36
CA VAL A 93 11.28 -22.76 -17.38
C VAL A 93 12.67 -22.97 -16.81
N VAL A 94 12.81 -23.92 -15.89
CA VAL A 94 14.09 -24.23 -15.22
C VAL A 94 14.55 -25.63 -15.61
N SER A 95 15.83 -25.76 -15.93
CA SER A 95 16.53 -27.00 -16.24
C SER A 95 17.76 -27.13 -15.35
N GLU A 96 17.94 -28.29 -14.74
CA GLU A 96 19.12 -28.58 -13.90
C GLU A 96 20.44 -28.50 -14.67
N SER A 97 20.40 -28.81 -15.98
CA SER A 97 21.61 -28.84 -16.82
C SER A 97 21.86 -27.54 -17.58
N LEU A 98 20.81 -26.75 -17.86
CA LEU A 98 20.89 -25.56 -18.73
C LEU A 98 20.63 -24.23 -18.02
N GLY A 99 20.07 -24.24 -16.80
CA GLY A 99 19.66 -23.03 -16.08
C GLY A 99 18.20 -22.66 -16.36
N ALA A 100 17.89 -21.36 -16.37
CA ALA A 100 16.55 -20.83 -16.59
C ALA A 100 16.40 -20.24 -17.99
N ALA A 101 15.21 -20.40 -18.57
CA ALA A 101 14.77 -19.70 -19.76
C ALA A 101 13.53 -18.86 -19.41
N ILE A 102 13.60 -17.58 -19.73
CA ILE A 102 12.61 -16.55 -19.43
C ILE A 102 11.82 -16.28 -20.72
N ASP A 103 10.52 -16.59 -20.68
CA ASP A 103 9.60 -16.33 -21.79
C ASP A 103 9.03 -14.91 -21.67
N LEU A 104 9.26 -14.11 -22.71
CA LEU A 104 8.79 -12.72 -22.79
C LEU A 104 7.40 -12.59 -23.40
N GLY A 105 6.81 -13.68 -23.92
CA GLY A 105 5.49 -13.67 -24.55
C GLY A 105 5.41 -12.96 -25.90
N THR A 106 6.56 -12.75 -26.54
CA THR A 106 6.68 -12.22 -27.89
C THR A 106 7.20 -13.33 -28.82
N ASP A 107 7.20 -13.11 -30.13
CA ASP A 107 7.86 -14.02 -31.09
C ASP A 107 9.41 -13.97 -31.01
N SER A 108 9.96 -13.50 -29.88
CA SER A 108 11.39 -13.37 -29.65
C SER A 108 11.93 -14.62 -28.94
N ASP A 109 13.22 -14.89 -29.16
CA ASP A 109 13.90 -15.96 -28.42
C ASP A 109 13.89 -15.68 -26.90
N PRO A 110 13.77 -16.73 -26.06
CA PRO A 110 13.77 -16.58 -24.62
C PRO A 110 15.13 -16.09 -24.11
N ILE A 111 15.11 -15.33 -23.01
CA ILE A 111 16.35 -14.93 -22.32
C ILE A 111 16.79 -16.08 -21.42
N THR A 112 18.01 -16.58 -21.63
CA THR A 112 18.59 -17.63 -20.79
C THR A 112 19.45 -17.06 -19.67
N SER A 113 19.32 -17.59 -18.46
CA SER A 113 20.12 -17.17 -17.30
C SER A 113 20.45 -18.36 -16.38
N ARG A 114 21.39 -18.16 -15.45
CA ARG A 114 21.73 -19.17 -14.41
C ARG A 114 20.87 -19.03 -13.15
N LEU A 115 20.30 -17.85 -12.93
CA LEU A 115 19.49 -17.48 -11.78
C LEU A 115 18.42 -16.49 -12.24
N VAL A 116 17.21 -16.66 -11.70
CA VAL A 116 16.11 -15.71 -11.85
C VAL A 116 15.68 -15.31 -10.45
N LEU A 117 15.64 -14.00 -10.19
CA LEU A 117 15.07 -13.43 -8.97
C LEU A 117 13.73 -12.81 -9.35
N ASP A 118 12.65 -13.34 -8.78
CA ASP A 118 11.31 -12.82 -9.00
C ASP A 118 10.96 -11.74 -7.96
N CYS A 119 10.94 -10.49 -8.42
CA CYS A 119 10.60 -9.31 -7.62
C CYS A 119 9.31 -8.63 -8.11
N MET A 120 8.39 -9.35 -8.76
CA MET A 120 7.19 -8.76 -9.39
C MET A 120 5.98 -8.61 -8.45
N GLY A 121 6.12 -9.01 -7.18
CA GLY A 121 5.04 -8.97 -6.19
C GLY A 121 3.80 -9.79 -6.60
N ASN A 122 2.60 -9.27 -6.29
CA ASN A 122 1.33 -9.96 -6.56
C ASN A 122 1.14 -10.30 -8.06
N GLY A 123 1.72 -9.49 -8.95
CA GLY A 123 1.63 -9.67 -10.39
C GLY A 123 2.43 -10.85 -10.94
N SER A 124 3.21 -11.55 -10.12
CA SER A 124 4.21 -12.53 -10.56
C SER A 124 3.64 -13.75 -11.32
N PRO A 125 4.03 -13.96 -12.59
CA PRO A 125 3.89 -15.25 -13.27
C PRO A 125 4.50 -16.44 -12.54
N VAL A 126 5.68 -16.30 -11.92
CA VAL A 126 6.36 -17.41 -11.24
C VAL A 126 5.55 -17.87 -10.03
N SER A 127 5.06 -16.94 -9.22
CA SER A 127 4.15 -17.22 -8.10
C SER A 127 2.84 -17.88 -8.56
N ARG A 128 2.35 -17.57 -9.77
CA ARG A 128 1.18 -18.27 -10.36
C ARG A 128 1.54 -19.68 -10.83
N GLN A 129 2.68 -19.86 -11.49
CA GLN A 129 3.18 -21.16 -11.94
C GLN A 129 3.37 -22.12 -10.75
N GLN A 130 3.99 -21.65 -9.65
CA GLN A 130 4.18 -22.46 -8.44
C GLN A 130 2.88 -22.92 -7.78
N ARG A 131 1.81 -22.14 -7.93
CA ARG A 131 0.47 -22.49 -7.43
C ARG A 131 -0.29 -23.45 -8.34
N TYR A 132 0.21 -23.79 -9.53
CA TYR A 132 -0.48 -24.65 -10.50
C TYR A 132 -1.94 -24.24 -10.78
N GLY A 133 -2.21 -22.93 -10.77
CA GLY A 133 -3.56 -22.40 -10.96
C GLY A 133 -4.48 -22.47 -9.74
N MET A 134 -3.99 -22.93 -8.58
CA MET A 134 -4.73 -22.87 -7.33
C MET A 134 -5.01 -21.43 -6.93
N LYS A 135 -6.28 -21.16 -6.59
CA LYS A 135 -6.70 -19.87 -6.05
C LYS A 135 -6.13 -19.68 -4.64
N PRO A 136 -5.85 -18.43 -4.22
CA PRO A 136 -5.53 -18.16 -2.83
C PRO A 136 -6.75 -18.45 -1.94
N ASP A 137 -6.51 -18.88 -0.71
CA ASP A 137 -7.59 -19.14 0.27
C ASP A 137 -8.25 -17.83 0.76
N GLY A 138 -7.51 -16.72 0.71
CA GLY A 138 -7.98 -15.41 1.11
C GLY A 138 -7.45 -14.30 0.20
N VAL A 139 -8.19 -13.20 0.16
CA VAL A 139 -7.90 -12.00 -0.62
C VAL A 139 -8.09 -10.79 0.29
N CYS A 140 -7.12 -9.89 0.28
CA CYS A 140 -7.30 -8.54 0.80
C CYS A 140 -7.74 -7.64 -0.36
N CYS A 141 -8.96 -7.13 -0.28
CA CYS A 141 -9.48 -6.17 -1.26
C CYS A 141 -9.31 -4.77 -0.70
N VAL A 142 -8.63 -3.90 -1.45
CA VAL A 142 -8.33 -2.51 -1.07
C VAL A 142 -8.93 -1.58 -2.12
N VAL A 143 -9.61 -0.53 -1.66
CA VAL A 143 -10.06 0.62 -2.45
C VAL A 143 -9.61 1.89 -1.75
N GLY A 144 -9.52 3.02 -2.46
CA GLY A 144 -9.08 4.27 -1.83
C GLY A 144 -8.91 5.40 -2.82
N SER A 145 -8.57 6.58 -2.30
CA SER A 145 -8.26 7.75 -3.09
C SER A 145 -7.16 8.61 -2.45
N CYS A 146 -6.58 9.50 -3.24
CA CYS A 146 -5.77 10.62 -2.77
C CYS A 146 -6.51 11.90 -3.17
N ALA A 147 -6.91 12.71 -2.19
CA ALA A 147 -7.78 13.86 -2.40
C ALA A 147 -7.42 15.02 -1.48
N GLY A 148 -7.72 16.25 -1.93
CA GLY A 148 -7.74 17.45 -1.10
C GLY A 148 -9.07 17.60 -0.35
N GLY A 149 -9.23 18.68 0.40
CA GLY A 149 -10.47 18.97 1.14
C GLY A 149 -10.50 18.46 2.59
N TYR A 150 -9.37 17.99 3.14
CA TYR A 150 -9.29 17.65 4.56
C TYR A 150 -8.90 18.88 5.40
N ALA A 151 -9.42 18.98 6.63
CA ALA A 151 -8.94 19.99 7.57
C ALA A 151 -7.44 19.82 7.82
N LYS A 152 -6.65 20.80 7.36
CA LYS A 152 -5.19 20.75 7.36
C LYS A 152 -4.61 20.53 8.75
N GLU A 153 -5.30 21.07 9.75
CA GLU A 153 -4.79 21.16 11.12
C GLU A 153 -4.89 19.80 11.83
N ASP A 154 -5.79 18.94 11.33
CA ASP A 154 -5.97 17.56 11.77
C ASP A 154 -5.23 16.57 10.85
N ASN A 155 -4.75 17.03 9.68
CA ASN A 155 -4.05 16.21 8.68
C ASN A 155 -2.56 16.06 9.01
N LEU A 156 -2.25 15.60 10.21
CA LEU A 156 -0.88 15.55 10.76
C LEU A 156 -0.37 14.13 11.04
N MET A 157 -1.28 13.15 11.09
CA MET A 157 -0.98 11.77 11.48
C MET A 157 -1.60 10.80 10.49
N GLY A 158 -1.03 9.60 10.43
CA GLY A 158 -1.60 8.51 9.65
C GLY A 158 -2.51 7.58 10.47
N ASP A 159 -3.16 6.65 9.77
CA ASP A 159 -3.78 5.45 10.34
C ASP A 159 -3.15 4.23 9.63
N ILE A 160 -2.66 3.25 10.39
CA ILE A 160 -2.02 2.05 9.84
C ILE A 160 -2.98 0.86 9.77
N ILE A 161 -3.80 0.71 10.79
CA ILE A 161 -4.87 -0.28 10.81
C ILE A 161 -5.93 0.22 11.77
N TYR A 162 -6.99 0.76 11.20
CA TYR A 162 -8.04 1.38 11.98
C TYR A 162 -9.40 0.83 11.56
N THR A 163 -10.23 0.43 12.51
CA THR A 163 -11.63 0.14 12.23
C THR A 163 -12.52 0.87 13.22
N ASN A 164 -13.63 1.41 12.71
CA ASN A 164 -14.63 2.18 13.44
C ASN A 164 -16.05 1.71 13.13
N SER A 165 -16.20 0.45 12.74
CA SER A 165 -17.49 -0.15 12.43
C SER A 165 -17.52 -1.59 12.92
N GLU A 166 -18.71 -2.09 13.21
CA GLU A 166 -18.91 -3.53 13.34
C GLU A 166 -18.85 -4.22 11.98
N MET A 167 -18.67 -5.54 12.01
CA MET A 167 -18.71 -6.38 10.83
C MET A 167 -20.07 -6.23 10.13
N GLN A 168 -20.04 -5.89 8.85
CA GLN A 168 -21.22 -5.62 8.03
C GLN A 168 -21.72 -6.90 7.38
N ASP A 169 -23.01 -7.20 7.56
CA ASP A 169 -23.68 -8.29 6.85
C ASP A 169 -24.03 -7.85 5.42
N LYS A 170 -23.44 -8.52 4.42
CA LYS A 170 -23.72 -8.31 2.99
C LYS A 170 -24.61 -9.41 2.40
N GLY A 171 -25.34 -10.13 3.26
CA GLY A 171 -26.22 -11.25 2.91
C GLY A 171 -25.42 -12.42 2.35
N ASP A 172 -25.88 -12.96 1.22
CA ASP A 172 -25.22 -14.09 0.53
C ASP A 172 -23.78 -13.76 0.09
N ARG A 173 -23.39 -12.48 0.12
CA ARG A 173 -22.03 -12.03 -0.22
C ARG A 173 -21.06 -12.10 0.97
N GLY A 174 -21.54 -12.42 2.17
CA GLY A 174 -20.74 -12.66 3.37
C GLY A 174 -20.69 -11.51 4.37
N MET A 175 -19.84 -11.69 5.37
CA MET A 175 -19.62 -10.72 6.44
C MET A 175 -18.32 -9.95 6.18
N LEU A 176 -18.36 -8.62 6.17
CA LEU A 176 -17.19 -7.78 5.87
C LEU A 176 -16.84 -6.89 7.06
N GLN A 177 -15.61 -6.98 7.53
CA GLN A 177 -15.03 -5.99 8.43
C GLN A 177 -14.21 -5.01 7.60
N TYR A 178 -14.51 -3.71 7.70
CA TYR A 178 -13.72 -2.68 7.03
C TYR A 178 -12.63 -2.15 7.93
N TYR A 179 -11.45 -2.02 7.36
CA TYR A 179 -10.28 -1.41 7.96
C TYR A 179 -9.85 -0.23 7.11
N TRP A 180 -9.19 0.73 7.74
CA TRP A 180 -8.74 1.96 7.16
C TRP A 180 -7.23 2.10 7.33
N GLU A 181 -6.64 2.65 6.28
CA GLU A 181 -5.33 3.28 6.32
C GLU A 181 -5.51 4.72 5.83
N ALA A 182 -4.73 5.64 6.40
CA ALA A 182 -4.73 7.01 5.96
C ALA A 182 -3.37 7.63 6.15
N PHE A 183 -2.93 8.48 5.22
CA PHE A 183 -1.62 9.11 5.28
C PHE A 183 -1.71 10.56 4.79
N PRO A 184 -1.22 11.54 5.55
CA PRO A 184 -1.09 12.89 5.05
C PRO A 184 -0.13 12.89 3.85
N VAL A 185 -0.35 13.78 2.89
CA VAL A 185 0.48 13.86 1.68
C VAL A 185 1.18 15.20 1.62
N GLY A 186 2.49 15.14 1.38
CA GLY A 186 3.31 16.29 1.07
C GLY A 186 3.62 17.18 2.27
N ILE A 187 3.61 16.67 3.51
CA ILE A 187 3.99 17.46 4.70
C ILE A 187 5.34 17.04 5.26
N GLY A 188 6.02 17.94 5.95
CA GLY A 188 7.29 17.66 6.61
C GLY A 188 8.45 17.65 5.63
N ARG A 189 9.35 16.66 5.74
CA ARG A 189 10.60 16.63 4.95
C ARG A 189 10.32 16.64 3.46
N ASN A 190 10.92 17.62 2.78
CA ASN A 190 10.76 17.88 1.34
C ASN A 190 9.29 18.06 0.88
N GLY A 191 8.40 18.34 1.84
CA GLY A 191 7.02 18.76 1.66
C GLY A 191 6.79 20.19 2.14
N VAL A 192 5.52 20.54 2.33
CA VAL A 192 5.11 21.79 2.98
C VAL A 192 5.13 21.64 4.50
N GLU A 193 5.00 22.75 5.21
CA GLU A 193 4.89 22.75 6.68
C GLU A 193 3.72 21.84 7.14
N PRO A 194 3.89 20.99 8.18
CA PRO A 194 2.78 20.26 8.78
C PRO A 194 1.62 21.21 9.13
N GLY A 195 0.40 20.87 8.70
CA GLY A 195 -0.76 21.75 8.82
C GLY A 195 -0.99 22.68 7.61
N ALA A 196 -0.16 22.60 6.55
CA ALA A 196 -0.37 23.40 5.34
C ALA A 196 -1.03 22.63 4.19
N SER A 197 -0.97 21.30 4.19
CA SER A 197 -1.56 20.41 3.18
C SER A 197 -2.93 19.89 3.62
N ASP A 198 -3.93 20.04 2.75
CA ASP A 198 -5.25 19.44 2.88
C ASP A 198 -5.35 18.10 2.13
N VAL A 199 -4.24 17.59 1.59
CA VAL A 199 -4.22 16.37 0.79
C VAL A 199 -3.94 15.17 1.69
N LYS A 200 -4.78 14.15 1.59
CA LYS A 200 -4.64 12.88 2.31
C LYS A 200 -4.92 11.72 1.36
N THR A 201 -4.13 10.66 1.52
CA THR A 201 -4.43 9.36 0.92
C THR A 201 -5.21 8.55 1.94
N THR A 202 -6.33 7.96 1.54
CA THR A 202 -7.10 7.06 2.40
C THR A 202 -7.42 5.78 1.65
N TYR A 203 -7.32 4.67 2.35
CA TYR A 203 -7.66 3.34 1.85
C TYR A 203 -8.68 2.71 2.79
N MET A 204 -9.63 1.98 2.21
CA MET A 204 -10.49 1.05 2.92
C MET A 204 -10.24 -0.35 2.39
N PHE A 205 -10.06 -1.30 3.30
CA PHE A 205 -9.80 -2.68 2.93
C PHE A 205 -10.55 -3.68 3.79
N THR A 206 -10.70 -4.89 3.25
CA THR A 206 -11.34 -6.02 3.93
C THR A 206 -10.72 -7.33 3.48
N TYR A 207 -10.79 -8.34 4.34
CA TYR A 207 -10.32 -9.69 4.06
C TYR A 207 -11.52 -10.59 3.75
N LEU A 208 -11.44 -11.34 2.66
CA LEU A 208 -12.49 -12.25 2.19
C LEU A 208 -11.89 -13.52 1.58
N ASP A 209 -12.67 -14.60 1.46
CA ASP A 209 -12.25 -15.77 0.70
C ASP A 209 -12.34 -15.52 -0.82
N ALA A 210 -11.78 -16.41 -1.63
CA ALA A 210 -11.80 -16.27 -3.09
C ALA A 210 -13.09 -16.75 -3.78
N ASP A 211 -14.24 -16.72 -3.07
CA ASP A 211 -15.53 -17.03 -3.67
C ASP A 211 -15.93 -15.96 -4.70
N LYS A 212 -16.53 -16.41 -5.81
CA LYS A 212 -16.94 -15.53 -6.92
C LYS A 212 -18.12 -14.63 -6.57
N ASP A 213 -18.89 -14.97 -5.53
CA ASP A 213 -20.08 -14.23 -5.12
C ASP A 213 -19.76 -13.12 -4.11
N ARG A 214 -18.47 -12.95 -3.74
CA ARG A 214 -18.00 -11.83 -2.91
C ARG A 214 -18.19 -10.48 -3.61
N PRO A 215 -18.30 -9.37 -2.85
CA PRO A 215 -18.48 -8.04 -3.44
C PRO A 215 -17.34 -7.66 -4.39
N SER A 216 -17.69 -6.97 -5.49
CA SER A 216 -16.69 -6.45 -6.44
C SER A 216 -15.97 -5.23 -5.88
N LEU A 217 -14.81 -4.90 -6.44
CA LEU A 217 -14.10 -3.64 -6.11
C LEU A 217 -14.99 -2.41 -6.35
N THR A 218 -15.87 -2.43 -7.34
CA THR A 218 -16.84 -1.35 -7.56
C THR A 218 -17.81 -1.22 -6.39
N THR A 219 -18.37 -2.33 -5.88
CA THR A 219 -19.22 -2.28 -4.68
C THR A 219 -18.45 -1.76 -3.47
N LEU A 220 -17.21 -2.22 -3.28
CA LEU A 220 -16.36 -1.74 -2.18
C LEU A 220 -16.04 -0.25 -2.30
N MET A 221 -15.90 0.28 -3.53
CA MET A 221 -15.70 1.71 -3.77
C MET A 221 -16.93 2.55 -3.38
N GLU A 222 -18.14 2.06 -3.65
CA GLU A 222 -19.38 2.72 -3.18
C GLU A 222 -19.49 2.70 -1.65
N ASP A 223 -19.11 1.58 -1.02
CA ASP A 223 -19.02 1.48 0.44
C ASP A 223 -17.98 2.48 0.98
N TYR A 224 -16.83 2.62 0.32
CA TYR A 224 -15.78 3.58 0.68
C TYR A 224 -16.31 5.01 0.71
N TRP A 225 -16.99 5.47 -0.34
CA TRP A 225 -17.56 6.82 -0.39
C TRP A 225 -18.63 7.05 0.68
N THR A 226 -19.41 6.02 0.99
CA THR A 226 -20.44 6.10 2.04
C THR A 226 -19.81 6.21 3.44
N GLN A 227 -18.72 5.48 3.68
CA GLN A 227 -18.11 5.39 5.01
C GLN A 227 -17.05 6.49 5.27
N LEU A 228 -16.42 7.04 4.22
CA LEU A 228 -15.33 8.01 4.36
C LEU A 228 -15.70 9.24 5.20
N PRO A 229 -16.88 9.89 5.06
CA PRO A 229 -17.25 11.03 5.91
C PRO A 229 -17.53 10.64 7.37
N ILE A 230 -17.82 9.36 7.66
CA ILE A 230 -17.98 8.87 9.04
C ILE A 230 -16.60 8.70 9.68
N TYR A 231 -15.64 8.18 8.91
CA TYR A 231 -14.27 7.93 9.34
C TYR A 231 -13.41 9.21 9.41
N GLN A 232 -13.51 10.08 8.41
CA GLN A 232 -12.80 11.36 8.30
C GLN A 232 -13.84 12.49 8.20
N PRO A 233 -14.51 12.88 9.30
CA PRO A 233 -15.62 13.84 9.28
C PRO A 233 -15.23 15.27 8.89
N SER A 234 -13.94 15.56 8.79
CA SER A 234 -13.42 16.84 8.32
C SER A 234 -13.31 16.95 6.80
N ILE A 235 -13.58 15.88 6.05
CA ILE A 235 -13.54 15.92 4.59
C ILE A 235 -14.69 16.78 4.04
N SER A 236 -14.35 17.72 3.16
CA SER A 236 -15.30 18.50 2.38
C SER A 236 -14.97 18.38 0.89
N ASP A 237 -15.97 18.61 0.03
CA ASP A 237 -15.71 18.76 -1.40
C ASP A 237 -14.87 20.03 -1.62
N PRO A 238 -13.67 19.96 -2.20
CA PRO A 238 -12.86 21.14 -2.46
C PRO A 238 -13.45 22.07 -3.54
N GLU A 239 -14.46 21.61 -4.29
CA GLU A 239 -15.15 22.40 -5.32
C GLU A 239 -16.42 23.11 -4.80
N GLU A 240 -16.88 22.83 -3.58
CA GLU A 240 -17.99 23.54 -2.90
C GLU A 240 -17.51 24.79 -2.15
#